data_AF-R5FD99-F1
#
_entry.id   AF-R5FD99-F1
#
_cell.length_a   1.000
_cell.length_b   1.000
_cell.length_c   1.000
_cell.angle_alpha   90.00
_cell.angle_beta   90.00
_cell.angle_gamma   90.00
#
_symmetry.space_group_name_H-M   'P 1'
#
loop_
_entity.id
_entity.type
_entity.pdbx_description
1 polymer ?
#
loop_
_entity_poly.entity_id
_entity_poly.type
_entity_poly.pdbx_seq_one_letter_code
_entity_poly.pdbx_strand_id
1 'polypeptide(L)'
;MTSRLFISLALALAATSASAKSDRPVDIQVPDTAYGKAYIQQVAASTTIINKRPDPEWRLFRSDVIEKEIKRVKKLLKQNPYLAEMFENCFPNTLDTTVHFSRTEDGDPDTFVYTGDIAAMWGRDSGAQVYPYVQFCNKDPRLKELIKGVIRRQLRNIAFDPYANAFNQKPNPLGEWMKDRTDMKPELHERKYEIDSLCYPVRLAYEYWKVTGDASIFDDLWVSDVKLILKTFREQQRKNDRGPYRFTRVTDRAYDTVGNDGWGAPVKPVGLIASVFRPSDDATTFLFLVPSNFMAVTSLKKMAEIVTTVNGNAELASQCTALADEVSTALKKYAVHHHPKYGDIYAFEVDGFGNQLLMDDANVPSLLAMPYLGDVPEDDPIWQNTRRFVWSEDNPYFFRGEAGEGIGGPHISYDYAWPMSIMMKAFTSKDDQEIKWCIEQLMSTDSGCRMIHESFNVKDRTKYTRPWFAWQNTLFGELIIKLVNEGKTDLLNSCQRH
;
A
#
# COMPACT_ATOMS: atom_id res chain seq x y z
N MET A 1 -11.92 -67.30 -66.74
CA MET A 1 -11.15 -67.73 -65.55
C MET A 1 -10.23 -66.60 -65.15
N THR A 2 -10.43 -66.08 -63.91
CA THR A 2 -9.53 -65.25 -63.07
C THR A 2 -8.92 -63.96 -63.64
N SER A 3 -8.86 -62.80 -62.98
CA SER A 3 -9.33 -62.35 -61.67
C SER A 3 -8.95 -60.86 -61.49
N ARG A 4 -9.78 -60.15 -60.69
CA ARG A 4 -9.47 -59.00 -59.80
C ARG A 4 -9.42 -57.57 -60.34
N LEU A 5 -10.42 -56.82 -59.84
CA LEU A 5 -10.59 -55.37 -59.71
C LEU A 5 -9.50 -54.73 -58.81
N PHE A 6 -9.07 -53.52 -59.20
CA PHE A 6 -8.72 -52.42 -58.30
C PHE A 6 -9.17 -51.11 -58.95
N ILE A 7 -9.97 -50.32 -58.23
CA ILE A 7 -10.42 -48.98 -58.64
C ILE A 7 -9.63 -47.96 -57.81
N SER A 8 -8.98 -47.03 -58.49
CA SER A 8 -8.43 -45.79 -57.94
C SER A 8 -8.99 -44.64 -58.78
N LEU A 9 -9.64 -43.67 -58.15
CA LEU A 9 -10.09 -42.45 -58.81
C LEU A 9 -9.66 -41.25 -57.96
N ALA A 10 -8.85 -40.39 -58.55
CA ALA A 10 -8.33 -39.18 -57.94
C ALA A 10 -8.80 -37.94 -58.73
N LEU A 11 -9.18 -36.94 -57.94
CA LEU A 11 -9.23 -35.49 -58.17
C LEU A 11 -10.11 -34.91 -59.29
N ALA A 12 -11.14 -34.18 -58.84
CA ALA A 12 -11.76 -33.08 -59.57
C ALA A 12 -11.55 -31.76 -58.80
N LEU A 13 -11.16 -30.70 -59.52
CA LEU A 13 -11.09 -29.32 -59.07
C LEU A 13 -12.49 -28.77 -58.74
N ALA A 14 -12.59 -27.95 -57.68
CA ALA A 14 -13.59 -26.89 -57.60
C ALA A 14 -13.05 -25.71 -56.76
N ALA A 15 -13.08 -24.53 -57.37
CA ALA A 15 -12.73 -23.26 -56.76
C ALA A 15 -13.83 -22.78 -55.81
N THR A 16 -13.46 -22.21 -54.66
CA THR A 16 -14.37 -21.39 -53.86
C THR A 16 -13.66 -20.16 -53.27
N SER A 17 -14.42 -19.07 -53.33
CA SER A 17 -14.18 -17.69 -52.94
C SER A 17 -13.44 -17.47 -51.62
N ALA A 18 -12.45 -16.57 -51.67
CA ALA A 18 -11.84 -15.95 -50.50
C ALA A 18 -12.87 -15.09 -49.75
N SER A 19 -13.19 -15.47 -48.52
CA SER A 19 -13.90 -14.66 -47.55
C SER A 19 -12.88 -14.10 -46.57
N ALA A 20 -12.80 -12.77 -46.47
CA ALA A 20 -11.99 -12.06 -45.50
C ALA A 20 -12.47 -12.41 -44.08
N LYS A 21 -11.62 -13.06 -43.28
CA LYS A 21 -11.87 -13.27 -41.87
C LYS A 21 -11.68 -11.93 -41.14
N SER A 22 -12.77 -11.45 -40.55
CA SER A 22 -12.78 -10.32 -39.63
C SER A 22 -11.93 -10.62 -38.40
N ASP A 23 -10.99 -9.73 -38.09
CA ASP A 23 -10.37 -9.63 -36.76
C ASP A 23 -11.47 -9.30 -35.73
N ARG A 24 -11.90 -10.31 -34.98
CA ARG A 24 -12.55 -10.10 -33.69
C ARG A 24 -11.54 -10.49 -32.62
N PRO A 25 -11.29 -9.67 -31.59
CA PRO A 25 -10.53 -10.11 -30.45
C PRO A 25 -11.25 -11.31 -29.83
N VAL A 26 -10.53 -12.41 -29.67
CA VAL A 26 -11.00 -13.56 -28.91
C VAL A 26 -11.15 -13.09 -27.48
N ASP A 27 -12.39 -12.98 -27.02
CA ASP A 27 -12.72 -12.74 -25.63
C ASP A 27 -12.38 -14.03 -24.85
N ILE A 28 -11.11 -14.12 -24.41
CA ILE A 28 -10.69 -15.20 -23.52
C ILE A 28 -11.25 -14.85 -22.15
N GLN A 29 -12.43 -15.38 -21.85
CA GLN A 29 -12.88 -15.53 -20.47
C GLN A 29 -11.92 -16.49 -19.76
N VAL A 30 -10.84 -15.95 -19.21
CA VAL A 30 -10.01 -16.65 -18.24
C VAL A 30 -10.84 -16.71 -16.96
N PRO A 31 -11.20 -17.90 -16.46
CA PRO A 31 -11.91 -18.00 -15.19
C PRO A 31 -11.08 -17.33 -14.09
N ASP A 32 -11.76 -16.65 -13.17
CA ASP A 32 -11.24 -15.84 -12.04
C ASP A 32 -10.27 -16.60 -11.10
N THR A 33 -10.00 -17.89 -11.38
CA THR A 33 -9.08 -18.74 -10.64
C THR A 33 -7.64 -18.71 -11.16
N ALA A 34 -7.28 -17.90 -12.17
CA ALA A 34 -5.95 -17.92 -12.80
C ALA A 34 -5.13 -16.62 -12.68
N TYR A 35 -5.65 -15.58 -12.01
CA TYR A 35 -4.89 -14.33 -11.84
C TYR A 35 -3.59 -14.57 -11.07
N GLY A 36 -2.47 -14.11 -11.63
CA GLY A 36 -1.17 -14.08 -10.95
C GLY A 36 -0.52 -15.42 -10.62
N LYS A 37 -1.22 -16.57 -10.71
CA LYS A 37 -0.72 -17.86 -10.21
C LYS A 37 0.64 -18.27 -10.79
N ALA A 38 0.82 -18.11 -12.10
CA ALA A 38 2.09 -18.41 -12.75
C ALA A 38 3.22 -17.48 -12.27
N TYR A 39 2.91 -16.18 -12.09
CA TYR A 39 3.87 -15.21 -11.60
C TYR A 39 4.22 -15.45 -10.12
N ILE A 40 3.22 -15.73 -9.28
CA ILE A 40 3.39 -16.12 -7.87
C ILE A 40 4.33 -17.32 -7.76
N GLN A 41 4.13 -18.36 -8.57
CA GLN A 41 5.02 -19.53 -8.61
C GLN A 41 6.44 -19.17 -9.05
N GLN A 42 6.59 -18.29 -10.04
CA GLN A 42 7.89 -17.83 -10.53
C GLN A 42 8.68 -17.03 -9.48
N VAL A 43 8.01 -16.12 -8.75
CA VAL A 43 8.66 -15.26 -7.76
C VAL A 43 8.86 -15.97 -6.42
N ALA A 44 8.01 -16.92 -6.05
CA ALA A 44 8.18 -17.76 -4.86
C ALA A 44 9.35 -18.75 -5.01
N ALA A 45 9.78 -19.06 -6.23
CA ALA A 45 10.82 -20.04 -6.49
C ALA A 45 12.22 -19.50 -6.14
N SER A 46 12.85 -20.09 -5.12
CA SER A 46 14.29 -19.94 -4.80
C SER A 46 15.17 -20.71 -5.79
N THR A 47 15.05 -20.39 -7.09
CA THR A 47 15.77 -21.04 -8.19
C THR A 47 16.95 -20.21 -8.67
N THR A 48 17.69 -20.72 -9.65
CA THR A 48 18.77 -20.01 -10.37
C THR A 48 18.27 -18.79 -11.18
N ILE A 49 16.95 -18.56 -11.26
CA ILE A 49 16.36 -17.42 -11.96
C ILE A 49 16.48 -16.18 -11.06
N ILE A 50 17.48 -15.36 -11.35
CA ILE A 50 17.82 -14.14 -10.62
C ILE A 50 16.86 -12.98 -10.95
N ASN A 51 16.52 -12.80 -12.23
CA ASN A 51 15.61 -11.77 -12.68
C ASN A 51 14.17 -12.25 -12.53
N LYS A 52 13.41 -11.59 -11.65
CA LYS A 52 12.01 -11.90 -11.32
C LYS A 52 11.02 -10.99 -12.03
N ARG A 53 11.49 -10.10 -12.91
CA ARG A 53 10.61 -9.25 -13.72
C ARG A 53 9.97 -10.11 -14.82
N PRO A 54 8.71 -9.83 -15.20
CA PRO A 54 8.12 -10.41 -16.40
C PRO A 54 8.96 -10.10 -17.65
N ASP A 55 8.86 -10.95 -18.67
CA ASP A 55 9.44 -10.64 -19.97
C ASP A 55 8.89 -9.30 -20.49
N PRO A 56 9.67 -8.54 -21.26
CA PRO A 56 9.30 -7.18 -21.65
C PRO A 56 7.92 -7.04 -22.31
N GLU A 57 7.44 -8.07 -23.01
CA GLU A 57 6.12 -8.10 -23.67
C GLU A 57 4.95 -8.32 -22.70
N TRP A 58 5.21 -8.87 -21.51
CA TRP A 58 4.20 -9.14 -20.48
C TRP A 58 4.12 -8.06 -19.39
N ARG A 59 4.99 -7.04 -19.45
CA ARG A 59 4.97 -5.92 -18.51
C ARG A 59 3.80 -5.01 -18.80
N LEU A 60 2.97 -4.73 -17.79
CA LEU A 60 1.73 -3.97 -17.96
C LEU A 60 1.97 -2.50 -18.33
N PHE A 61 3.05 -1.90 -17.83
CA PHE A 61 3.46 -0.55 -18.19
C PHE A 61 4.98 -0.43 -18.26
N ARG A 62 5.46 0.39 -19.21
CA ARG A 62 6.88 0.63 -19.42
C ARG A 62 7.20 2.12 -19.47
N SER A 63 8.18 2.53 -18.67
CA SER A 63 8.78 3.86 -18.67
C SER A 63 10.27 3.78 -18.98
N ASP A 64 10.72 4.47 -20.03
CA ASP A 64 12.15 4.51 -20.37
C ASP A 64 12.98 5.27 -19.32
N VAL A 65 12.37 6.21 -18.59
CA VAL A 65 13.02 6.91 -17.48
C VAL A 65 13.28 5.94 -16.33
N ILE A 66 12.30 5.10 -15.98
CA ILE A 66 12.47 4.08 -14.95
C ILE A 66 13.51 3.04 -15.36
N GLU A 67 13.53 2.58 -16.62
CA GLU A 67 14.56 1.64 -17.10
C GLU A 67 15.98 2.26 -17.06
N LYS A 68 16.11 3.56 -17.35
CA LYS A 68 17.39 4.28 -17.20
C LYS A 68 17.82 4.38 -15.75
N GLU A 69 16.86 4.64 -14.85
CA GLU A 69 17.14 4.73 -13.41
C GLU A 69 17.58 3.38 -12.85
N ILE A 70 16.95 2.28 -13.27
CA ILE A 70 17.37 0.92 -12.92
C ILE A 70 18.82 0.67 -13.33
N LYS A 71 19.18 0.99 -14.58
CA LYS A 71 20.55 0.85 -15.07
C LYS A 71 21.54 1.73 -14.29
N ARG A 72 21.14 2.95 -13.92
CA ARG A 72 21.97 3.87 -13.13
C ARG A 72 22.30 3.29 -11.75
N VAL A 73 21.28 2.87 -11.00
CA VAL A 73 21.45 2.34 -9.64
C VAL A 73 22.22 1.02 -9.68
N LYS A 74 21.91 0.10 -10.61
CA LYS A 74 22.70 -1.14 -10.77
C LYS A 74 24.19 -0.89 -11.01
N LYS A 75 24.54 0.12 -11.81
CA LYS A 75 25.94 0.49 -12.06
C LYS A 75 26.62 1.01 -10.78
N LEU A 76 25.89 1.75 -9.95
CA LEU A 76 26.39 2.28 -8.68
C LEU A 76 26.57 1.17 -7.64
N LEU A 77 25.70 0.17 -7.64
CA LEU A 77 25.72 -0.98 -6.73
C LEU A 77 26.59 -2.16 -7.22
N LYS A 78 27.57 -1.90 -8.10
CA LYS A 78 28.39 -2.95 -8.73
C LYS A 78 29.16 -3.85 -7.74
N GLN A 79 29.45 -3.37 -6.53
CA GLN A 79 30.14 -4.14 -5.49
C GLN A 79 29.17 -4.97 -4.64
N ASN A 80 27.87 -4.72 -4.76
CA ASN A 80 26.80 -5.49 -4.13
C ASN A 80 25.79 -5.99 -5.19
N PRO A 81 26.17 -7.00 -6.00
CA PRO A 81 25.33 -7.48 -7.09
C PRO A 81 23.98 -8.03 -6.60
N TYR A 82 23.92 -8.64 -5.43
CA TYR A 82 22.66 -9.16 -4.87
C TYR A 82 21.66 -8.02 -4.61
N LEU A 83 22.12 -6.92 -4.00
CA LEU A 83 21.29 -5.75 -3.76
C LEU A 83 20.84 -5.09 -5.08
N ALA A 84 21.73 -5.03 -6.07
CA ALA A 84 21.41 -4.53 -7.40
C ALA A 84 20.32 -5.36 -8.10
N GLU A 85 20.36 -6.69 -7.95
CA GLU A 85 19.35 -7.62 -8.48
C GLU A 85 18.00 -7.46 -7.75
N MET A 86 18.00 -7.39 -6.42
CA MET A 86 16.79 -7.10 -5.65
C MET A 86 16.17 -5.77 -6.07
N PHE A 87 16.99 -4.73 -6.22
CA PHE A 87 16.52 -3.41 -6.65
C PHE A 87 15.86 -3.47 -8.05
N GLU A 88 16.48 -4.17 -9.00
CA GLU A 88 15.93 -4.35 -10.34
C GLU A 88 14.60 -5.11 -10.32
N ASN A 89 14.46 -6.12 -9.48
CA ASN A 89 13.23 -6.90 -9.35
C ASN A 89 12.11 -6.09 -8.67
N CYS A 90 12.46 -5.34 -7.63
CA CYS A 90 11.49 -4.71 -6.73
C CYS A 90 11.02 -3.34 -7.24
N PHE A 91 11.95 -2.45 -7.63
CA PHE A 91 11.60 -1.06 -7.95
C PHE A 91 10.56 -0.90 -9.06
N PRO A 92 10.58 -1.64 -10.19
CA PRO A 92 9.54 -1.54 -11.21
C PRO A 92 8.37 -2.51 -11.00
N ASN A 93 8.32 -3.30 -9.91
CA ASN A 93 7.37 -4.41 -9.79
C ASN A 93 5.91 -3.96 -9.96
N THR A 94 5.52 -2.83 -9.38
CA THR A 94 4.19 -2.22 -9.57
C THR A 94 3.89 -1.97 -11.05
N LEU A 95 4.79 -1.27 -11.76
CA LEU A 95 4.60 -0.95 -13.19
C LEU A 95 4.57 -2.21 -14.06
N ASP A 96 5.41 -3.19 -13.73
CA ASP A 96 5.54 -4.42 -14.49
C ASP A 96 4.31 -5.33 -14.31
N THR A 97 3.66 -5.32 -13.13
CA THR A 97 2.76 -6.42 -12.73
C THR A 97 1.37 -6.02 -12.23
N THR A 98 1.13 -4.76 -11.81
CA THR A 98 -0.15 -4.42 -11.16
C THR A 98 -0.95 -3.27 -11.77
N VAL A 99 -0.35 -2.45 -12.64
CA VAL A 99 -1.02 -1.26 -13.18
C VAL A 99 -1.83 -1.55 -14.44
N HIS A 100 -3.07 -1.06 -14.47
CA HIS A 100 -3.95 -1.14 -15.63
C HIS A 100 -4.37 0.29 -16.03
N PHE A 101 -3.58 0.88 -16.93
CA PHE A 101 -3.86 2.21 -17.46
C PHE A 101 -4.91 2.16 -18.58
N SER A 102 -5.89 3.04 -18.50
CA SER A 102 -6.94 3.26 -19.50
C SER A 102 -7.35 4.73 -19.52
N ARG A 103 -8.40 5.03 -20.28
CA ARG A 103 -9.10 6.32 -20.22
C ARG A 103 -10.59 6.08 -20.01
N THR A 104 -11.25 6.98 -19.32
CA THR A 104 -12.72 6.99 -19.23
C THR A 104 -13.33 7.34 -20.58
N GLU A 105 -14.66 7.23 -20.70
CA GLU A 105 -15.40 7.62 -21.90
C GLU A 105 -15.19 9.11 -22.25
N ASP A 106 -15.02 9.97 -21.24
CA ASP A 106 -14.72 11.40 -21.40
C ASP A 106 -13.24 11.69 -21.72
N GLY A 107 -12.40 10.65 -21.83
CA GLY A 107 -10.98 10.75 -22.15
C GLY A 107 -10.07 11.03 -20.95
N ASP A 108 -10.61 11.11 -19.73
CA ASP A 108 -9.85 11.31 -18.50
C ASP A 108 -8.95 10.10 -18.21
N PRO A 109 -7.68 10.29 -17.79
CA PRO A 109 -6.82 9.20 -17.36
C PRO A 109 -7.47 8.38 -16.23
N ASP A 110 -7.35 7.07 -16.33
CA ASP A 110 -7.81 6.13 -15.32
C ASP A 110 -6.76 5.03 -15.14
N THR A 111 -6.36 4.76 -13.90
CA THR A 111 -5.39 3.69 -13.64
C THR A 111 -5.83 2.90 -12.43
N PHE A 112 -6.15 1.65 -12.68
CA PHE A 112 -6.44 0.69 -11.63
C PHE A 112 -5.15 -0.02 -11.22
N VAL A 113 -4.90 -0.16 -9.92
CA VAL A 113 -3.65 -0.75 -9.40
C VAL A 113 -3.99 -1.88 -8.46
N TYR A 114 -3.69 -3.12 -8.86
CA TYR A 114 -3.81 -4.28 -7.98
C TYR A 114 -2.71 -4.28 -6.90
N THR A 115 -2.97 -4.93 -5.76
CA THR A 115 -1.94 -5.03 -4.68
C THR A 115 -0.78 -5.97 -5.02
N GLY A 116 -1.03 -6.93 -5.92
CA GLY A 116 -0.16 -8.08 -6.18
C GLY A 116 -0.99 -9.35 -6.19
N ASP A 117 -0.65 -10.31 -5.35
CA ASP A 117 -1.38 -11.59 -5.23
C ASP A 117 -2.87 -11.50 -4.82
N ILE A 118 -3.36 -10.32 -4.41
CA ILE A 118 -4.78 -10.03 -4.18
C ILE A 118 -5.29 -9.10 -5.30
N ALA A 119 -6.24 -9.60 -6.08
CA ALA A 119 -6.83 -8.94 -7.24
C ALA A 119 -7.90 -7.88 -6.87
N ALA A 120 -7.53 -6.91 -6.04
CA ALA A 120 -8.28 -5.66 -5.87
C ALA A 120 -7.36 -4.45 -5.63
N MET A 121 -7.94 -3.25 -5.63
CA MET A 121 -7.23 -1.99 -5.42
C MET A 121 -7.56 -1.42 -4.06
N TRP A 122 -6.56 -1.38 -3.17
CA TRP A 122 -6.65 -0.67 -1.90
C TRP A 122 -6.29 0.80 -2.07
N GLY A 123 -6.98 1.69 -1.36
CA GLY A 123 -6.63 3.12 -1.31
C GLY A 123 -5.20 3.34 -0.81
N ARG A 124 -4.82 2.60 0.24
CA ARG A 124 -3.47 2.55 0.82
C ARG A 124 -2.42 2.05 -0.18
N ASP A 125 -2.54 0.79 -0.60
CA ASP A 125 -1.52 0.13 -1.43
C ASP A 125 -1.30 0.89 -2.73
N SER A 126 -2.37 1.23 -3.46
CA SER A 126 -2.24 1.95 -4.72
C SER A 126 -1.59 3.32 -4.56
N GLY A 127 -1.85 4.02 -3.44
CA GLY A 127 -1.24 5.30 -3.12
C GLY A 127 0.26 5.17 -2.85
N ALA A 128 0.68 4.11 -2.15
CA ALA A 128 2.08 3.85 -1.82
C ALA A 128 2.86 3.24 -3.00
N GLN A 129 2.26 2.32 -3.74
CA GLN A 129 2.84 1.58 -4.87
C GLN A 129 3.37 2.48 -5.98
N VAL A 130 2.76 3.67 -6.18
CA VAL A 130 3.22 4.63 -7.21
C VAL A 130 3.92 5.85 -6.65
N TYR A 131 3.98 6.01 -5.32
CA TYR A 131 4.56 7.17 -4.65
C TYR A 131 6.00 7.49 -5.10
N PRO A 132 6.96 6.54 -5.11
CA PRO A 132 8.33 6.87 -5.49
C PRO A 132 8.49 7.23 -6.96
N TYR A 133 7.52 6.91 -7.82
CA TYR A 133 7.58 7.25 -9.23
C TYR A 133 7.25 8.73 -9.52
N VAL A 134 6.60 9.42 -8.57
CA VAL A 134 6.20 10.82 -8.73
C VAL A 134 7.39 11.72 -9.06
N GLN A 135 8.55 11.48 -8.44
CA GLN A 135 9.80 12.23 -8.68
C GLN A 135 10.30 12.17 -10.14
N PHE A 136 9.80 11.22 -10.94
CA PHE A 136 10.16 11.04 -12.35
C PHE A 136 9.13 11.60 -13.33
N CYS A 137 7.95 12.03 -12.87
CA CYS A 137 6.84 12.48 -13.73
C CYS A 137 7.22 13.61 -14.70
N ASN A 138 8.03 14.58 -14.28
CA ASN A 138 8.45 15.69 -15.16
C ASN A 138 9.40 15.25 -16.28
N LYS A 139 9.93 14.03 -16.22
CA LYS A 139 10.83 13.44 -17.23
C LYS A 139 10.11 12.43 -18.13
N ASP A 140 8.91 11.99 -17.76
CA ASP A 140 8.13 11.00 -18.49
C ASP A 140 6.64 11.36 -18.49
N PRO A 141 6.12 11.95 -19.60
CA PRO A 141 4.72 12.31 -19.72
C PRO A 141 3.75 11.13 -19.58
N ARG A 142 4.12 9.92 -20.01
CA ARG A 142 3.25 8.74 -19.88
C ARG A 142 3.14 8.31 -18.43
N LEU A 143 4.26 8.34 -17.69
CA LEU A 143 4.26 8.06 -16.25
C LEU A 143 3.45 9.12 -15.49
N LYS A 144 3.57 10.39 -15.88
CA LYS A 144 2.75 11.48 -15.33
C LYS A 144 1.25 11.22 -15.54
N GLU A 145 0.83 10.82 -16.74
CA GLU A 145 -0.56 10.46 -17.02
C GLU A 145 -1.02 9.22 -16.24
N LEU A 146 -0.17 8.22 -16.06
CA LEU A 146 -0.48 7.03 -15.26
C LEU A 146 -0.75 7.40 -13.80
N ILE A 147 0.14 8.18 -13.17
CA ILE A 147 -0.06 8.57 -11.76
C ILE A 147 -1.28 9.49 -11.61
N LYS A 148 -1.50 10.40 -12.56
CA LYS A 148 -2.75 11.17 -12.63
C LYS A 148 -3.97 10.23 -12.68
N GLY A 149 -3.93 9.18 -13.49
CA GLY A 149 -4.98 8.18 -13.58
C GLY A 149 -5.23 7.42 -12.27
N VAL A 150 -4.19 7.12 -11.49
CA VAL A 150 -4.31 6.51 -10.15
C VAL A 150 -5.05 7.45 -9.20
N ILE A 151 -4.64 8.72 -9.15
CA ILE A 151 -5.29 9.73 -8.29
C ILE A 151 -6.77 9.87 -8.67
N ARG A 152 -7.07 10.00 -9.97
CA ARG A 152 -8.45 10.12 -10.46
C ARG A 152 -9.30 8.89 -10.11
N ARG A 153 -8.72 7.68 -10.20
CA ARG A 153 -9.40 6.45 -9.77
C ARG A 153 -9.65 6.45 -8.26
N GLN A 154 -8.68 6.82 -7.44
CA GLN A 154 -8.84 6.90 -5.99
C GLN A 154 -9.93 7.91 -5.57
N LEU A 155 -9.99 9.07 -6.21
CA LEU A 155 -11.05 10.07 -5.98
C LEU A 155 -12.44 9.49 -6.30
N ARG A 156 -12.60 8.85 -7.46
CA ARG A 156 -13.86 8.14 -7.80
C ARG A 156 -14.23 7.06 -6.79
N ASN A 157 -13.24 6.34 -6.25
CA ASN A 157 -13.47 5.32 -5.23
C ASN A 157 -13.96 5.94 -3.90
N ILE A 158 -13.35 7.05 -3.45
CA ILE A 158 -13.79 7.80 -2.27
C ILE A 158 -15.22 8.31 -2.45
N ALA A 159 -15.51 8.95 -3.59
CA ALA A 159 -16.84 9.43 -3.93
C ALA A 159 -17.89 8.31 -3.93
N PHE A 160 -17.50 7.10 -4.31
CA PHE A 160 -18.37 5.93 -4.36
C PHE A 160 -18.68 5.34 -2.96
N ASP A 161 -17.64 5.17 -2.13
CA ASP A 161 -17.79 4.77 -0.74
C ASP A 161 -16.57 5.17 0.12
N PRO A 162 -16.67 6.20 0.97
CA PRO A 162 -15.54 6.68 1.77
C PRO A 162 -15.24 5.77 2.98
N TYR A 163 -16.04 4.73 3.19
CA TYR A 163 -15.83 3.73 4.24
C TYR A 163 -15.16 2.45 3.75
N ALA A 164 -14.94 2.29 2.44
CA ALA A 164 -14.33 1.10 1.88
C ALA A 164 -12.81 1.24 1.76
N ASN A 165 -12.08 0.19 2.13
CA ASN A 165 -10.63 0.09 1.92
C ASN A 165 -10.28 -0.40 0.50
N ALA A 166 -11.11 -1.29 -0.09
CA ALA A 166 -10.76 -2.01 -1.31
C ALA A 166 -11.85 -2.05 -2.38
N PHE A 167 -11.46 -1.88 -3.64
CA PHE A 167 -12.36 -1.76 -4.79
C PHE A 167 -12.02 -2.79 -5.87
N ASN A 168 -13.04 -3.28 -6.58
CA ASN A 168 -12.90 -4.14 -7.75
C ASN A 168 -12.73 -3.28 -9.02
N GLN A 169 -12.01 -3.79 -10.03
CA GLN A 169 -11.87 -3.09 -11.32
C GLN A 169 -13.20 -3.04 -12.09
N LYS A 170 -14.02 -4.08 -11.93
CA LYS A 170 -15.36 -4.22 -12.48
C LYS A 170 -16.30 -4.70 -11.37
N PRO A 171 -17.60 -4.38 -11.41
CA PRO A 171 -18.57 -4.91 -10.46
C PRO A 171 -18.50 -6.45 -10.36
N ASN A 172 -18.36 -6.97 -9.14
CA ASN A 172 -18.34 -8.40 -8.85
C ASN A 172 -19.40 -8.76 -7.79
N PRO A 173 -20.65 -9.05 -8.21
CA PRO A 173 -21.74 -9.39 -7.27
C PRO A 173 -21.53 -10.74 -6.56
N LEU A 174 -20.54 -11.54 -6.99
CA LEU A 174 -20.18 -12.83 -6.42
C LEU A 174 -18.84 -12.79 -5.66
N GLY A 175 -18.31 -11.59 -5.38
CA GLY A 175 -17.08 -11.42 -4.63
C GLY A 175 -17.15 -12.07 -3.25
N GLU A 176 -16.04 -12.64 -2.79
CA GLU A 176 -15.98 -13.44 -1.56
C GLU A 176 -16.53 -12.71 -0.32
N TRP A 177 -16.29 -11.40 -0.24
CA TRP A 177 -16.67 -10.54 0.88
C TRP A 177 -18.06 -9.91 0.75
N MET A 178 -18.82 -10.20 -0.32
CA MET A 178 -20.21 -9.74 -0.45
C MET A 178 -21.13 -10.26 0.66
N LYS A 179 -20.70 -11.30 1.39
CA LYS A 179 -21.39 -11.88 2.56
C LYS A 179 -21.13 -11.13 3.87
N ASP A 180 -20.24 -10.14 3.88
CA ASP A 180 -20.00 -9.31 5.04
C ASP A 180 -21.27 -8.55 5.44
N ARG A 181 -21.50 -8.45 6.75
CA ARG A 181 -22.66 -7.76 7.30
C ARG A 181 -22.33 -6.27 7.45
N THR A 182 -22.28 -5.61 6.32
CA THR A 182 -22.15 -4.16 6.14
C THR A 182 -22.83 -3.78 4.81
N ASP A 183 -22.86 -2.50 4.45
CA ASP A 183 -23.49 -2.02 3.22
C ASP A 183 -22.62 -2.28 1.97
N MET A 184 -22.39 -3.56 1.67
CA MET A 184 -21.59 -4.00 0.52
C MET A 184 -22.26 -3.64 -0.82
N LYS A 185 -21.43 -3.32 -1.81
CA LYS A 185 -21.82 -3.07 -3.21
C LYS A 185 -20.89 -3.87 -4.12
N PRO A 186 -21.33 -4.32 -5.32
CA PRO A 186 -20.50 -5.14 -6.22
C PRO A 186 -19.16 -4.51 -6.63
N GLU A 187 -19.04 -3.18 -6.62
CA GLU A 187 -17.82 -2.44 -6.92
C GLU A 187 -16.78 -2.53 -5.79
N LEU A 188 -17.21 -2.90 -4.57
CA LEU A 188 -16.34 -3.03 -3.42
C LEU A 188 -15.75 -4.43 -3.36
N HIS A 189 -14.44 -4.53 -3.25
CA HIS A 189 -13.80 -5.78 -2.88
C HIS A 189 -14.01 -6.04 -1.40
N GLU A 190 -13.72 -5.05 -0.56
CA GLU A 190 -13.85 -5.11 0.89
C GLU A 190 -14.25 -3.73 1.42
N ARG A 191 -14.97 -3.70 2.55
CA ARG A 191 -15.49 -2.47 3.15
C ARG A 191 -15.08 -2.34 4.62
N LYS A 192 -13.81 -2.57 4.92
CA LYS A 192 -13.21 -2.30 6.24
C LYS A 192 -12.85 -0.82 6.33
N TYR A 193 -13.39 -0.12 7.32
CA TYR A 193 -13.13 1.32 7.45
C TYR A 193 -11.81 1.59 8.15
N GLU A 194 -10.92 2.23 7.39
CA GLU A 194 -9.56 2.60 7.78
C GLU A 194 -9.36 4.08 7.49
N ILE A 195 -8.92 4.85 8.50
CA ILE A 195 -8.64 6.28 8.32
C ILE A 195 -7.59 6.50 7.21
N ASP A 196 -6.56 5.66 7.16
CA ASP A 196 -5.45 5.80 6.20
C ASP A 196 -5.87 5.58 4.75
N SER A 197 -6.93 4.80 4.48
CA SER A 197 -7.51 4.63 3.14
C SER A 197 -7.98 5.96 2.54
N LEU A 198 -8.34 6.96 3.37
CA LEU A 198 -8.66 8.33 2.94
C LEU A 198 -7.44 9.26 2.92
N CYS A 199 -6.36 8.91 3.62
CA CYS A 199 -5.16 9.73 3.75
C CYS A 199 -4.15 9.48 2.62
N TYR A 200 -3.97 8.23 2.19
CA TYR A 200 -3.03 7.89 1.11
C TYR A 200 -3.35 8.59 -0.22
N PRO A 201 -4.62 8.68 -0.69
CA PRO A 201 -4.96 9.43 -1.89
C PRO A 201 -4.61 10.93 -1.79
N VAL A 202 -4.86 11.55 -0.62
CA VAL A 202 -4.48 12.95 -0.36
C VAL A 202 -2.96 13.12 -0.38
N ARG A 203 -2.22 12.21 0.25
CA ARG A 203 -0.74 12.20 0.24
C ARG A 203 -0.21 12.15 -1.19
N LEU A 204 -0.71 11.23 -2.01
CA LEU A 204 -0.26 11.06 -3.40
C LEU A 204 -0.61 12.28 -4.26
N ALA A 205 -1.85 12.78 -4.17
CA ALA A 205 -2.30 13.93 -4.94
C ALA A 205 -1.50 15.20 -4.62
N TYR A 206 -1.22 15.43 -3.33
CA TYR A 206 -0.40 16.55 -2.88
C TYR A 206 1.04 16.45 -3.41
N GLU A 207 1.69 15.29 -3.29
CA GLU A 207 3.05 15.08 -3.80
C GLU A 207 3.11 15.25 -5.33
N TYR A 208 2.15 14.67 -6.06
CA TYR A 208 2.02 14.83 -7.50
C TYR A 208 1.90 16.31 -7.90
N TRP A 209 1.07 17.08 -7.21
CA TRP A 209 0.94 18.52 -7.46
C TRP A 209 2.24 19.27 -7.19
N LYS A 210 2.88 19.04 -6.04
CA LYS A 210 4.12 19.72 -5.66
C LYS A 210 5.26 19.43 -6.62
N VAL A 211 5.41 18.18 -7.06
CA VAL A 211 6.48 17.79 -7.97
C VAL A 211 6.19 18.24 -9.40
N THR A 212 4.94 18.09 -9.88
CA THR A 212 4.65 18.26 -11.31
C THR A 212 4.06 19.61 -11.70
N GLY A 213 3.61 20.40 -10.72
CA GLY A 213 2.84 21.62 -10.92
C GLY A 213 1.44 21.41 -11.53
N ASP A 214 1.04 20.17 -11.80
CA ASP A 214 -0.24 19.87 -12.42
C ASP A 214 -1.37 19.86 -11.40
N ALA A 215 -2.13 20.96 -11.38
CA ALA A 215 -3.29 21.14 -10.53
C ALA A 215 -4.61 20.65 -11.17
N SER A 216 -4.59 20.10 -12.39
CA SER A 216 -5.81 19.69 -13.11
C SER A 216 -6.53 18.49 -12.48
N ILE A 217 -5.92 17.82 -11.50
CA ILE A 217 -6.55 16.77 -10.70
C ILE A 217 -7.52 17.32 -9.62
N PHE A 218 -7.45 18.61 -9.32
CA PHE A 218 -8.22 19.26 -8.25
C PHE A 218 -9.46 19.98 -8.79
N ASP A 219 -10.30 19.25 -9.51
CA ASP A 219 -11.57 19.74 -10.04
C ASP A 219 -12.72 19.57 -9.02
N ASP A 220 -13.97 19.64 -9.49
CA ASP A 220 -15.15 19.51 -8.63
C ASP A 220 -15.24 18.15 -7.92
N LEU A 221 -14.71 17.07 -8.52
CA LEU A 221 -14.65 15.76 -7.87
C LEU A 221 -13.75 15.83 -6.63
N TRP A 222 -12.57 16.43 -6.75
CA TRP A 222 -11.69 16.65 -5.60
C TRP A 222 -12.36 17.46 -4.49
N VAL A 223 -13.02 18.57 -4.83
CA VAL A 223 -13.72 19.40 -3.83
C VAL A 223 -14.85 18.63 -3.14
N SER A 224 -15.56 17.79 -3.90
CA SER A 224 -16.57 16.87 -3.35
C SER A 224 -15.95 15.85 -2.38
N ASP A 225 -14.82 15.25 -2.75
CA ASP A 225 -14.13 14.26 -1.92
C ASP A 225 -13.57 14.87 -0.64
N VAL A 226 -13.01 16.09 -0.68
CA VAL A 226 -12.57 16.80 0.54
C VAL A 226 -13.73 16.98 1.51
N LYS A 227 -14.92 17.36 1.02
CA LYS A 227 -16.14 17.47 1.85
C LYS A 227 -16.57 16.12 2.39
N LEU A 228 -16.45 15.05 1.60
CA LEU A 228 -16.81 13.70 1.99
C LEU A 228 -15.87 13.15 3.07
N ILE A 229 -14.56 13.33 2.91
CA ILE A 229 -13.54 12.97 3.91
C ILE A 229 -13.81 13.72 5.22
N LEU A 230 -14.07 15.03 5.18
CA LEU A 230 -14.44 15.81 6.36
C LEU A 230 -15.70 15.28 7.05
N LYS A 231 -16.73 14.93 6.27
CA LYS A 231 -17.97 14.33 6.78
C LYS A 231 -17.67 13.00 7.46
N THR A 232 -16.97 12.09 6.79
CA THR A 232 -16.63 10.76 7.30
C THR A 232 -15.79 10.83 8.57
N PHE A 233 -14.76 11.68 8.62
CA PHE A 233 -13.97 11.88 9.83
C PHE A 233 -14.80 12.45 10.98
N ARG A 234 -15.67 13.44 10.74
CA ARG A 234 -16.56 14.01 11.78
C ARG A 234 -17.60 12.99 12.28
N GLU A 235 -18.17 12.19 11.39
CA GLU A 235 -19.05 11.07 11.76
C GLU A 235 -18.33 10.10 12.70
N GLN A 236 -17.05 9.82 12.42
CA GLN A 236 -16.23 8.90 13.21
C GLN A 236 -15.54 9.54 14.42
N GLN A 237 -15.69 10.85 14.65
CA GLN A 237 -15.47 11.42 15.99
C GLN A 237 -16.53 10.95 17.00
N ARG A 238 -17.67 10.40 16.52
CA ARG A 238 -18.74 9.78 17.32
C ARG A 238 -19.26 10.66 18.46
N LYS A 239 -19.31 11.98 18.23
CA LYS A 239 -19.70 12.98 19.24
C LYS A 239 -21.18 12.90 19.65
N ASN A 240 -22.05 12.62 18.68
CA ASN A 240 -23.50 12.62 18.88
C ASN A 240 -24.06 11.19 18.94
N ASP A 241 -23.49 10.27 18.19
CA ASP A 241 -23.88 8.86 18.08
C ASP A 241 -22.71 8.00 17.57
N ARG A 242 -22.94 6.73 17.27
CA ARG A 242 -21.89 5.77 16.84
C ARG A 242 -21.41 5.98 15.39
N GLY A 243 -22.05 6.87 14.64
CA GLY A 243 -21.84 7.06 13.21
C GLY A 243 -22.62 6.03 12.37
N PRO A 244 -22.54 6.16 11.03
CA PRO A 244 -23.30 5.32 10.11
C PRO A 244 -22.63 3.97 9.81
N TYR A 245 -21.36 3.79 10.19
CA TYR A 245 -20.59 2.61 9.81
C TYR A 245 -20.63 1.51 10.87
N ARG A 246 -21.03 0.32 10.43
CA ARG A 246 -21.08 -0.93 11.21
C ARG A 246 -20.58 -2.07 10.31
N PHE A 247 -19.82 -2.99 10.90
CA PHE A 247 -19.26 -4.12 10.16
C PHE A 247 -19.21 -5.38 11.02
N THR A 248 -19.67 -6.52 10.51
CA THR A 248 -19.28 -7.83 11.06
C THR A 248 -19.05 -8.83 9.94
N ARG A 249 -18.13 -9.76 10.17
CA ARG A 249 -17.85 -10.90 9.29
C ARG A 249 -18.00 -12.20 10.10
N VAL A 250 -18.50 -13.25 9.45
CA VAL A 250 -18.47 -14.62 10.00
C VAL A 250 -17.15 -15.25 9.56
N THR A 251 -16.23 -15.41 10.51
CA THR A 251 -14.84 -15.82 10.27
C THR A 251 -14.26 -16.44 11.55
N ASP A 252 -13.22 -17.27 11.41
CA ASP A 252 -12.41 -17.81 12.51
C ASP A 252 -11.25 -16.87 12.91
N ARG A 253 -10.99 -15.83 12.11
CA ARG A 253 -9.98 -14.80 12.36
C ARG A 253 -10.57 -13.67 13.21
N ALA A 254 -10.15 -13.59 14.48
CA ALA A 254 -10.76 -12.69 15.46
C ALA A 254 -10.75 -11.20 15.05
N TYR A 255 -9.69 -10.75 14.40
CA TYR A 255 -9.54 -9.35 13.97
C TYR A 255 -10.16 -9.05 12.60
N ASP A 256 -10.71 -10.06 11.90
CA ASP A 256 -11.46 -9.84 10.65
C ASP A 256 -12.94 -9.51 10.89
N THR A 257 -13.35 -9.37 12.15
CA THR A 257 -14.70 -8.97 12.55
C THR A 257 -14.63 -8.01 13.73
N VAL A 258 -15.74 -7.37 14.06
CA VAL A 258 -15.76 -6.25 15.00
C VAL A 258 -16.73 -6.55 16.15
N GLY A 259 -16.22 -6.40 17.38
CA GLY A 259 -17.00 -6.60 18.61
C GLY A 259 -18.14 -5.58 18.79
N ASN A 260 -18.93 -5.77 19.85
CA ASN A 260 -20.11 -4.95 20.18
C ASN A 260 -21.06 -4.80 18.98
N ASP A 261 -21.45 -5.94 18.40
CA ASP A 261 -22.38 -5.98 17.28
C ASP A 261 -21.89 -5.18 16.05
N GLY A 262 -20.58 -5.14 15.82
CA GLY A 262 -19.97 -4.47 14.67
C GLY A 262 -19.67 -2.97 14.84
N TRP A 263 -19.88 -2.43 16.04
CA TRP A 263 -19.58 -1.02 16.34
C TRP A 263 -18.15 -0.80 16.87
N GLY A 264 -17.50 -1.85 17.34
CA GLY A 264 -16.17 -1.81 17.94
C GLY A 264 -16.20 -1.50 19.44
N ALA A 265 -15.03 -1.42 20.07
CA ALA A 265 -14.96 -1.03 21.48
C ALA A 265 -15.57 0.38 21.70
N PRO A 266 -16.21 0.65 22.85
CA PRO A 266 -16.72 1.99 23.15
C PRO A 266 -15.61 3.04 23.11
N VAL A 267 -15.95 4.24 22.65
CA VAL A 267 -15.06 5.41 22.71
C VAL A 267 -15.72 6.56 23.47
N LYS A 268 -14.92 7.36 24.17
CA LYS A 268 -15.34 8.67 24.65
C LYS A 268 -15.00 9.68 23.55
N PRO A 269 -15.96 10.46 23.02
CA PRO A 269 -15.71 11.33 21.88
C PRO A 269 -14.91 12.58 22.29
N VAL A 270 -13.59 12.43 22.31
CA VAL A 270 -12.64 13.43 22.84
C VAL A 270 -12.00 14.32 21.76
N GLY A 271 -12.40 14.15 20.50
CA GLY A 271 -11.88 14.90 19.35
C GLY A 271 -11.07 14.07 18.35
N LEU A 272 -10.58 12.89 18.76
CA LEU A 272 -9.96 11.90 17.87
C LEU A 272 -11.00 11.25 16.94
N ILE A 273 -10.52 10.72 15.82
CA ILE A 273 -11.31 10.01 14.80
C ILE A 273 -11.17 8.51 15.06
N ALA A 274 -12.30 7.80 15.19
CA ALA A 274 -12.29 6.35 15.30
C ALA A 274 -11.90 5.71 13.96
N SER A 275 -11.00 4.74 13.96
CA SER A 275 -10.73 3.79 12.87
C SER A 275 -11.23 2.43 13.32
N VAL A 276 -12.05 1.76 12.52
CA VAL A 276 -12.55 0.42 12.89
C VAL A 276 -11.49 -0.64 12.61
N PHE A 277 -10.71 -0.46 11.55
CA PHE A 277 -9.58 -1.31 11.19
C PHE A 277 -8.28 -0.51 11.10
N ARG A 278 -7.17 -1.23 11.20
CA ARG A 278 -5.78 -0.77 11.05
C ARG A 278 -5.35 -0.84 9.58
N PRO A 279 -4.20 -0.26 9.20
CA PRO A 279 -3.62 -0.51 7.88
C PRO A 279 -3.19 -1.97 7.63
N SER A 280 -3.22 -2.85 8.64
CA SER A 280 -3.09 -4.31 8.49
C SER A 280 -4.40 -5.00 8.10
N ASP A 281 -5.48 -4.23 7.90
CA ASP A 281 -6.85 -4.70 7.75
C ASP A 281 -7.39 -5.44 9.01
N ASP A 282 -6.67 -5.44 10.13
CA ASP A 282 -7.12 -6.00 11.42
C ASP A 282 -7.98 -4.99 12.19
N ALA A 283 -9.03 -5.46 12.88
CA ALA A 283 -9.85 -4.64 13.74
C ALA A 283 -9.00 -4.01 14.86
N THR A 284 -9.21 -2.72 15.11
CA THR A 284 -8.59 -2.02 16.23
C THR A 284 -9.10 -2.58 17.57
N THR A 285 -8.25 -2.55 18.60
CA THR A 285 -8.67 -2.89 19.97
C THR A 285 -9.35 -1.69 20.62
N PHE A 286 -8.71 -0.52 20.54
CA PHE A 286 -9.36 0.76 20.84
C PHE A 286 -9.42 1.61 19.58
N LEU A 287 -10.60 2.19 19.28
CA LEU A 287 -10.85 2.71 17.95
C LEU A 287 -10.04 3.97 17.61
N PHE A 288 -9.51 4.72 18.58
CA PHE A 288 -8.65 5.86 18.24
C PHE A 288 -7.23 5.37 17.98
N LEU A 289 -7.03 4.88 16.75
CA LEU A 289 -5.74 4.47 16.21
C LEU A 289 -4.83 5.71 16.03
N VAL A 290 -3.80 5.80 16.85
CA VAL A 290 -2.96 6.99 17.01
C VAL A 290 -2.17 7.31 15.73
N PRO A 291 -1.44 6.37 15.10
CA PRO A 291 -0.71 6.66 13.86
C PRO A 291 -1.62 7.18 12.74
N SER A 292 -2.80 6.60 12.54
CA SER A 292 -3.73 7.05 11.50
C SER A 292 -4.36 8.42 11.82
N ASN A 293 -4.56 8.76 13.09
CA ASN A 293 -4.99 10.12 13.48
C ASN A 293 -3.88 11.16 13.21
N PHE A 294 -2.61 10.81 13.43
CA PHE A 294 -1.48 11.65 13.04
C PHE A 294 -1.45 11.87 11.52
N MET A 295 -1.58 10.79 10.74
CA MET A 295 -1.65 10.88 9.27
C MET A 295 -2.85 11.70 8.78
N ALA A 296 -4.00 11.62 9.47
CA ALA A 296 -5.18 12.42 9.16
C ALA A 296 -4.93 13.92 9.38
N VAL A 297 -4.23 14.32 10.45
CA VAL A 297 -3.85 15.73 10.68
C VAL A 297 -3.01 16.27 9.53
N THR A 298 -1.98 15.53 9.10
CA THR A 298 -1.13 15.93 7.97
C THR A 298 -1.92 16.01 6.67
N SER A 299 -2.82 15.05 6.44
CA SER A 299 -3.66 15.00 5.24
C SER A 299 -4.66 16.16 5.20
N LEU A 300 -5.29 16.49 6.33
CA LEU A 300 -6.19 17.66 6.46
C LEU A 300 -5.46 18.98 6.17
N LYS A 301 -4.21 19.13 6.63
CA LYS A 301 -3.40 20.32 6.32
C LYS A 301 -3.06 20.40 4.82
N LYS A 302 -2.71 19.28 4.18
CA LYS A 302 -2.49 19.20 2.73
C LYS A 302 -3.76 19.58 1.95
N MET A 303 -4.93 19.06 2.36
CA MET A 303 -6.21 19.44 1.76
C MET A 303 -6.50 20.93 1.91
N ALA A 304 -6.28 21.50 3.11
CA ALA A 304 -6.48 22.92 3.37
C ALA A 304 -5.63 23.81 2.46
N GLU A 305 -4.36 23.44 2.26
CA GLU A 305 -3.47 24.17 1.35
C GLU A 305 -3.94 24.08 -0.10
N ILE A 306 -4.30 22.89 -0.58
CA ILE A 306 -4.79 22.68 -1.95
C ILE A 306 -6.07 23.48 -2.18
N VAL A 307 -7.08 23.35 -1.31
CA VAL A 307 -8.37 24.02 -1.52
C VAL A 307 -8.28 25.54 -1.39
N THR A 308 -7.31 26.05 -0.63
CA THR A 308 -6.99 27.49 -0.59
C THR A 308 -6.31 27.94 -1.88
N THR A 309 -5.23 27.25 -2.27
CA THR A 309 -4.31 27.70 -3.32
C THR A 309 -4.83 27.45 -4.73
N VAL A 310 -5.47 26.31 -4.94
CA VAL A 310 -5.92 25.84 -6.25
C VAL A 310 -7.40 26.15 -6.45
N ASN A 311 -8.24 25.83 -5.46
CA ASN A 311 -9.69 25.95 -5.60
C ASN A 311 -10.26 27.30 -5.15
N GLY A 312 -9.48 28.14 -4.46
CA GLY A 312 -9.93 29.42 -3.93
C GLY A 312 -11.05 29.31 -2.88
N ASN A 313 -11.17 28.16 -2.21
CA ASN A 313 -12.24 27.86 -1.26
C ASN A 313 -11.77 27.97 0.19
N ALA A 314 -11.67 29.21 0.68
CA ALA A 314 -11.21 29.52 2.03
C ALA A 314 -12.10 28.92 3.14
N GLU A 315 -13.42 28.80 2.90
CA GLU A 315 -14.33 28.21 3.87
C GLU A 315 -14.05 26.73 4.08
N LEU A 316 -13.93 25.96 2.98
CA LEU A 316 -13.59 24.54 3.05
C LEU A 316 -12.20 24.33 3.66
N ALA A 317 -11.24 25.20 3.33
CA ALA A 317 -9.90 25.16 3.93
C ALA A 317 -9.95 25.35 5.44
N SER A 318 -10.72 26.34 5.91
CA SER A 318 -10.92 26.57 7.34
C SER A 318 -11.55 25.37 8.05
N GLN A 319 -12.43 24.63 7.37
CA GLN A 319 -13.01 23.39 7.93
C GLN A 319 -11.98 22.26 8.05
N CYS A 320 -11.09 22.10 7.06
CA CYS A 320 -9.95 21.18 7.13
C CYS A 320 -9.00 21.54 8.28
N THR A 321 -8.59 22.81 8.37
CA THR A 321 -7.70 23.29 9.44
C THR A 321 -8.33 23.09 10.82
N ALA A 322 -9.61 23.45 10.99
CA ALA A 322 -10.29 23.31 12.28
C ALA A 322 -10.35 21.84 12.76
N LEU A 323 -10.62 20.89 11.86
CA LEU A 323 -10.61 19.47 12.23
C LEU A 323 -9.18 18.98 12.52
N ALA A 324 -8.18 19.43 11.75
CA ALA A 324 -6.78 19.08 12.00
C ALA A 324 -6.31 19.56 13.38
N ASP A 325 -6.68 20.79 13.77
CA ASP A 325 -6.31 21.39 15.04
C ASP A 325 -7.02 20.69 16.21
N GLU A 326 -8.28 20.32 16.04
CA GLU A 326 -9.02 19.53 17.03
C GLU A 326 -8.35 18.16 17.27
N VAL A 327 -8.09 17.39 16.21
CA VAL A 327 -7.47 16.07 16.30
C VAL A 327 -6.06 16.19 16.87
N SER A 328 -5.26 17.18 16.44
CA SER A 328 -3.92 17.42 16.98
C SER A 328 -3.94 17.76 18.47
N THR A 329 -4.91 18.55 18.91
CA THR A 329 -5.09 18.87 20.34
C THR A 329 -5.48 17.62 21.14
N ALA A 330 -6.35 16.77 20.59
CA ALA A 330 -6.74 15.53 21.23
C ALA A 330 -5.58 14.52 21.29
N LEU A 331 -4.76 14.39 20.23
CA LEU A 331 -3.56 13.55 20.23
C LEU A 331 -2.60 13.94 21.36
N LYS A 332 -2.27 15.24 21.48
CA LYS A 332 -1.39 15.74 22.55
C LYS A 332 -1.90 15.40 23.96
N LYS A 333 -3.22 15.32 24.14
CA LYS A 333 -3.85 15.08 25.44
C LYS A 333 -4.02 13.60 25.78
N TYR A 334 -4.33 12.75 24.79
CA TYR A 334 -4.76 11.37 25.04
C TYR A 334 -3.79 10.31 24.49
N ALA A 335 -2.95 10.64 23.52
CA ALA A 335 -2.06 9.67 22.87
C ALA A 335 -0.71 9.49 23.58
N VAL A 336 -0.32 10.41 24.48
CA VAL A 336 0.94 10.31 25.21
C VAL A 336 0.77 9.44 26.46
N HIS A 337 1.68 8.49 26.65
CA HIS A 337 1.78 7.62 27.82
C HIS A 337 3.14 7.82 28.50
N HIS A 338 3.15 7.98 29.81
CA HIS A 338 4.40 8.07 30.58
C HIS A 338 4.92 6.67 30.92
N HIS A 339 5.75 6.09 30.04
CA HIS A 339 6.26 4.75 30.20
C HIS A 339 7.41 4.70 31.23
N PRO A 340 7.39 3.76 32.20
CA PRO A 340 8.38 3.72 33.29
C PRO A 340 9.83 3.53 32.83
N LYS A 341 10.04 2.92 31.66
CA LYS A 341 11.37 2.67 31.07
C LYS A 341 11.79 3.68 30.00
N TYR A 342 10.84 4.22 29.24
CA TYR A 342 11.14 4.99 28.02
C TYR A 342 10.85 6.48 28.15
N GLY A 343 10.19 6.90 29.24
CA GLY A 343 9.65 8.25 29.37
C GLY A 343 8.34 8.40 28.58
N ASP A 344 8.03 9.61 28.15
CA ASP A 344 6.83 9.87 27.37
C ASP A 344 6.94 9.20 25.99
N ILE A 345 5.98 8.34 25.67
CA ILE A 345 5.83 7.66 24.37
C ILE A 345 4.43 7.89 23.82
N TYR A 346 4.24 7.66 22.52
CA TYR A 346 2.90 7.56 21.93
C TYR A 346 2.34 6.15 22.11
N ALA A 347 1.10 6.04 22.58
CA ALA A 347 0.33 4.80 22.54
C ALA A 347 -0.06 4.47 21.09
N PHE A 348 -0.32 3.20 20.80
CA PHE A 348 -0.77 2.76 19.47
C PHE A 348 -2.26 3.03 19.25
N GLU A 349 -3.07 2.73 20.26
CA GLU A 349 -4.52 2.92 20.24
C GLU A 349 -5.00 3.42 21.60
N VAL A 350 -6.01 4.30 21.60
CA VAL A 350 -6.65 4.83 22.81
C VAL A 350 -8.17 4.86 22.66
N ASP A 351 -8.90 5.00 23.77
CA ASP A 351 -10.37 5.03 23.76
C ASP A 351 -10.99 6.34 24.28
N GLY A 352 -10.17 7.25 24.81
CA GLY A 352 -10.60 8.49 25.46
C GLY A 352 -11.21 8.32 26.86
N PHE A 353 -11.42 7.09 27.34
CA PHE A 353 -11.75 6.80 28.75
C PHE A 353 -10.51 6.78 29.62
N GLY A 354 -9.36 6.45 29.05
CA GLY A 354 -8.07 6.37 29.72
C GLY A 354 -7.29 5.09 29.41
N ASN A 355 -7.87 4.16 28.64
CA ASN A 355 -7.14 2.99 28.19
C ASN A 355 -6.19 3.36 27.05
N GLN A 356 -5.01 2.76 27.09
CA GLN A 356 -3.95 2.96 26.11
C GLN A 356 -3.33 1.59 25.80
N LEU A 357 -3.33 1.21 24.53
CA LEU A 357 -2.64 0.03 24.04
C LEU A 357 -1.21 0.41 23.65
N LEU A 358 -0.22 -0.22 24.28
CA LEU A 358 1.20 0.04 24.04
C LEU A 358 1.75 -1.10 23.19
N MET A 359 1.90 -0.84 21.89
CA MET A 359 2.48 -1.75 20.90
C MET A 359 2.91 -0.95 19.66
N ASP A 360 3.32 -1.63 18.60
CA ASP A 360 3.26 -1.10 17.23
C ASP A 360 2.93 -2.25 16.28
N ASP A 361 2.45 -1.90 15.08
CA ASP A 361 2.23 -2.83 13.97
C ASP A 361 3.15 -2.43 12.80
N ALA A 362 3.54 -3.40 11.97
CA ALA A 362 4.42 -3.15 10.84
C ALA A 362 3.80 -2.26 9.75
N ASN A 363 2.47 -2.28 9.59
CA ASN A 363 1.78 -1.62 8.50
C ASN A 363 1.76 -0.09 8.67
N VAL A 364 2.06 0.64 7.60
CA VAL A 364 2.13 2.10 7.61
C VAL A 364 0.75 2.71 7.28
N PRO A 365 0.19 3.61 8.11
CA PRO A 365 0.81 4.33 9.23
C PRO A 365 1.02 3.50 10.51
N SER A 366 2.26 3.49 10.99
CA SER A 366 2.70 2.91 12.27
C SER A 366 3.39 3.98 13.13
N LEU A 367 3.59 3.73 14.42
CA LEU A 367 4.32 4.65 15.29
C LEU A 367 5.77 4.83 14.81
N LEU A 368 6.41 3.74 14.37
CA LEU A 368 7.75 3.76 13.79
C LEU A 368 7.83 4.66 12.54
N ALA A 369 6.79 4.67 11.70
CA ALA A 369 6.80 5.33 10.40
C ALA A 369 6.32 6.79 10.41
N MET A 370 5.97 7.37 11.56
CA MET A 370 5.41 8.74 11.60
C MET A 370 6.32 9.81 10.95
N PRO A 371 7.67 9.79 11.12
CA PRO A 371 8.53 10.73 10.40
C PRO A 371 8.62 10.48 8.90
N TYR A 372 8.53 9.21 8.45
CA TYR A 372 8.49 8.88 7.03
C TYR A 372 7.27 9.52 6.34
N LEU A 373 6.12 9.53 7.01
CA LEU A 373 4.90 10.18 6.52
C LEU A 373 4.92 11.71 6.66
N GLY A 374 5.85 12.25 7.44
CA GLY A 374 5.95 13.68 7.77
C GLY A 374 4.96 14.11 8.86
N ASP A 375 4.47 13.18 9.67
CA ASP A 375 3.46 13.46 10.70
C ASP A 375 4.07 14.01 12.00
N VAL A 376 5.29 13.56 12.32
CA VAL A 376 6.10 14.07 13.43
C VAL A 376 7.53 14.32 12.94
N PRO A 377 8.23 15.33 13.47
CA PRO A 377 9.66 15.50 13.20
C PRO A 377 10.46 14.30 13.70
N GLU A 378 11.51 13.92 12.96
CA GLU A 378 12.40 12.81 13.35
C GLU A 378 13.17 13.10 14.67
N ASP A 379 13.28 14.36 15.09
CA ASP A 379 13.90 14.77 16.36
C ASP A 379 12.89 15.02 17.49
N ASP A 380 11.60 14.71 17.29
CA ASP A 380 10.60 14.75 18.38
C ASP A 380 11.03 13.79 19.50
N PRO A 381 11.24 14.28 20.75
CA PRO A 381 11.71 13.45 21.86
C PRO A 381 10.71 12.34 22.23
N ILE A 382 9.40 12.58 22.12
CA ILE A 382 8.37 11.57 22.40
C ILE A 382 8.43 10.49 21.32
N TRP A 383 8.60 10.87 20.06
CA TRP A 383 8.79 9.89 18.99
C TRP A 383 10.08 9.09 19.16
N GLN A 384 11.19 9.72 19.52
CA GLN A 384 12.46 9.01 19.78
C GLN A 384 12.33 8.01 20.92
N ASN A 385 11.61 8.35 21.99
CA ASN A 385 11.28 7.40 23.07
C ASN A 385 10.41 6.25 22.53
N THR A 386 9.40 6.58 21.72
CA THR A 386 8.49 5.61 21.10
C THR A 386 9.26 4.66 20.18
N ARG A 387 10.18 5.16 19.36
CA ARG A 387 11.04 4.37 18.46
C ARG A 387 11.84 3.31 19.23
N ARG A 388 12.39 3.67 20.41
CA ARG A 388 13.09 2.72 21.29
C ARG A 388 12.14 1.69 21.92
N PHE A 389 10.95 2.11 22.31
CA PHE A 389 9.92 1.21 22.84
C PHE A 389 9.46 0.19 21.79
N VAL A 390 9.07 0.64 20.60
CA VAL A 390 8.48 -0.23 19.57
C VAL A 390 9.48 -1.22 18.98
N TRP A 391 10.77 -0.89 18.97
CA TRP A 391 11.87 -1.78 18.59
C TRP A 391 12.50 -2.51 19.78
N SER A 392 11.67 -3.03 20.69
CA SER A 392 12.09 -3.77 21.88
C SER A 392 11.08 -4.85 22.24
N GLU A 393 11.47 -5.81 23.07
CA GLU A 393 10.58 -6.87 23.58
C GLU A 393 9.47 -6.34 24.52
N ASP A 394 9.46 -5.05 24.85
CA ASP A 394 8.33 -4.42 25.55
C ASP A 394 7.16 -4.13 24.58
N ASN A 395 7.40 -4.13 23.26
CA ASN A 395 6.36 -4.21 22.25
C ASN A 395 5.97 -5.68 22.04
N PRO A 396 4.71 -6.08 22.29
CA PRO A 396 4.28 -7.48 22.18
C PRO A 396 4.39 -8.07 20.76
N TYR A 397 4.50 -7.22 19.74
CA TYR A 397 4.64 -7.62 18.33
C TYR A 397 6.02 -7.34 17.75
N PHE A 398 7.01 -7.03 18.60
CA PHE A 398 8.41 -7.10 18.23
C PHE A 398 8.93 -8.53 18.44
N PHE A 399 9.55 -9.09 17.40
CA PHE A 399 10.06 -10.45 17.42
C PHE A 399 11.56 -10.45 17.12
N ARG A 400 12.29 -11.37 17.76
CA ARG A 400 13.72 -11.60 17.55
C ARG A 400 13.99 -13.10 17.52
N GLY A 401 14.81 -13.52 16.56
CA GLY A 401 15.29 -14.89 16.44
C GLY A 401 16.57 -14.97 15.61
N GLU A 402 17.00 -16.20 15.29
CA GLU A 402 18.25 -16.45 14.56
C GLU A 402 18.28 -15.81 13.16
N ALA A 403 17.11 -15.74 12.49
CA ALA A 403 17.02 -15.21 11.14
C ALA A 403 16.97 -13.67 11.08
N GLY A 404 16.68 -13.00 12.18
CA GLY A 404 16.56 -11.54 12.26
C GLY A 404 15.62 -11.05 13.35
N GLU A 405 15.31 -9.76 13.32
CA GLU A 405 14.35 -9.13 14.22
C GLU A 405 13.54 -8.04 13.50
N GLY A 406 12.36 -7.74 14.02
CA GLY A 406 11.51 -6.67 13.53
C GLY A 406 10.14 -6.69 14.16
N ILE A 407 9.31 -5.74 13.74
CA ILE A 407 7.92 -5.62 14.17
C ILE A 407 7.05 -6.40 13.18
N GLY A 408 6.10 -7.16 13.71
CA GLY A 408 5.04 -7.81 12.95
C GLY A 408 3.68 -7.23 13.32
N GLY A 409 2.76 -8.10 13.69
CA GLY A 409 1.40 -7.74 14.08
C GLY A 409 0.55 -8.98 14.31
N PRO A 410 -0.71 -8.83 14.75
CA PRO A 410 -1.61 -9.96 14.94
C PRO A 410 -2.07 -10.61 13.62
N HIS A 411 -1.88 -9.95 12.47
CA HIS A 411 -2.38 -10.42 11.17
C HIS A 411 -1.88 -11.81 10.78
N ILE A 412 -0.56 -12.05 10.85
CA ILE A 412 0.06 -13.34 10.51
C ILE A 412 0.25 -14.24 11.74
N SER A 413 0.35 -13.64 12.93
CA SER A 413 0.65 -14.26 14.24
C SER A 413 2.14 -14.21 14.63
N TYR A 414 2.46 -14.90 15.72
CA TYR A 414 3.72 -14.79 16.46
C TYR A 414 4.95 -15.20 15.65
N ASP A 415 6.09 -14.60 15.99
CA ASP A 415 7.40 -14.83 15.38
C ASP A 415 7.52 -14.39 13.91
N TYR A 416 6.50 -13.78 13.30
CA TYR A 416 6.56 -13.26 11.93
C TYR A 416 6.81 -11.75 11.94
N ALA A 417 8.08 -11.35 11.72
CA ALA A 417 8.44 -9.96 11.51
C ALA A 417 8.18 -9.57 10.05
N TRP A 418 7.83 -8.31 9.82
CA TRP A 418 7.54 -7.80 8.48
C TRP A 418 8.72 -6.97 7.97
N PRO A 419 9.20 -7.19 6.74
CA PRO A 419 10.20 -6.35 6.10
C PRO A 419 9.82 -4.87 6.08
N MET A 420 8.52 -4.53 6.05
CA MET A 420 8.04 -3.16 6.16
C MET A 420 8.60 -2.45 7.40
N SER A 421 8.61 -3.11 8.55
CA SER A 421 9.13 -2.52 9.79
C SER A 421 10.64 -2.24 9.71
N ILE A 422 11.42 -3.13 9.09
CA ILE A 422 12.86 -2.97 8.88
C ILE A 422 13.14 -1.83 7.90
N MET A 423 12.35 -1.72 6.82
CA MET A 423 12.43 -0.59 5.89
C MET A 423 12.10 0.73 6.59
N MET A 424 11.03 0.78 7.39
CA MET A 424 10.65 2.00 8.13
C MET A 424 11.71 2.40 9.16
N LYS A 425 12.35 1.43 9.82
CA LYS A 425 13.50 1.70 10.68
C LYS A 425 14.65 2.37 9.92
N ALA A 426 14.94 1.91 8.70
CA ALA A 426 15.96 2.50 7.85
C ALA A 426 15.57 3.90 7.31
N PHE A 427 14.32 4.08 6.88
CA PHE A 427 13.81 5.37 6.42
C PHE A 427 13.89 6.45 7.50
N THR A 428 13.75 6.05 8.76
CA THR A 428 13.72 6.91 9.95
C THR A 428 14.99 6.80 10.79
N SER A 429 16.13 6.56 10.13
CA SER A 429 17.44 6.49 10.77
C SER A 429 18.39 7.57 10.25
N LYS A 430 19.19 8.10 11.17
CA LYS A 430 20.36 8.95 10.88
C LYS A 430 21.69 8.23 11.13
N ASP A 431 21.66 6.99 11.59
CA ASP A 431 22.84 6.19 11.86
C ASP A 431 23.13 5.25 10.69
N ASP A 432 24.27 5.45 10.03
CA ASP A 432 24.70 4.62 8.90
C ASP A 432 24.88 3.15 9.27
N GLN A 433 25.27 2.83 10.51
CA GLN A 433 25.38 1.43 10.95
C GLN A 433 24.01 0.79 11.11
N GLU A 434 23.02 1.56 11.58
CA GLU A 434 21.65 1.09 11.68
C GLU A 434 21.02 0.88 10.30
N ILE A 435 21.22 1.82 9.38
CA ILE A 435 20.78 1.71 7.99
C ILE A 435 21.42 0.47 7.35
N LYS A 436 22.74 0.30 7.49
CA LYS A 436 23.47 -0.85 6.97
C LYS A 436 22.88 -2.16 7.49
N TRP A 437 22.68 -2.28 8.80
CA TRP A 437 22.08 -3.45 9.41
C TRP A 437 20.70 -3.74 8.80
N CYS A 438 19.84 -2.73 8.64
CA CYS A 438 18.52 -2.90 8.02
C CYS A 438 18.62 -3.43 6.57
N ILE A 439 19.52 -2.88 5.75
CA ILE A 439 19.72 -3.34 4.37
C ILE A 439 20.22 -4.80 4.35
N GLU A 440 21.16 -5.16 5.22
CA GLU A 440 21.69 -6.52 5.33
C GLU A 440 20.61 -7.51 5.78
N GLN A 441 19.73 -7.13 6.72
CA GLN A 441 18.58 -7.94 7.12
C GLN A 441 17.63 -8.16 5.93
N LEU A 442 17.23 -7.10 5.22
CA LEU A 442 16.33 -7.21 4.06
C LEU A 442 16.89 -8.12 2.96
N MET A 443 18.21 -8.08 2.72
CA MET A 443 18.88 -8.99 1.79
C MET A 443 18.91 -10.44 2.28
N SER A 444 18.93 -10.64 3.59
CA SER A 444 19.12 -11.96 4.22
C SER A 444 17.80 -12.65 4.54
N THR A 445 16.67 -11.95 4.58
CA THR A 445 15.35 -12.51 4.94
C THR A 445 14.39 -12.65 3.74
N ASP A 446 14.93 -12.64 2.53
CA ASP A 446 14.18 -12.70 1.26
C ASP A 446 13.94 -14.14 0.75
N SER A 447 14.27 -15.16 1.54
CA SER A 447 14.23 -16.58 1.16
C SER A 447 15.00 -16.92 -0.14
N GLY A 448 15.95 -16.09 -0.56
CA GLY A 448 16.65 -16.25 -1.84
C GLY A 448 15.86 -15.79 -3.07
N CYS A 449 14.64 -15.28 -2.89
CA CYS A 449 13.73 -14.89 -3.97
C CYS A 449 14.09 -13.53 -4.60
N ARG A 450 14.87 -12.69 -3.91
CA ARG A 450 15.21 -11.31 -4.30
C ARG A 450 13.98 -10.41 -4.48
N MET A 451 12.95 -10.68 -3.68
CA MET A 451 11.69 -9.94 -3.59
C MET A 451 11.42 -9.62 -2.13
N ILE A 452 10.57 -8.64 -1.85
CA ILE A 452 10.14 -8.35 -0.49
C ILE A 452 8.79 -9.00 -0.23
N HIS A 453 8.75 -9.76 0.85
CA HIS A 453 7.57 -10.49 1.33
C HIS A 453 6.74 -9.62 2.28
N GLU A 454 5.53 -10.07 2.60
CA GLU A 454 4.74 -9.48 3.68
C GLU A 454 5.41 -9.69 5.04
N SER A 455 5.77 -10.94 5.34
CA SER A 455 6.41 -11.32 6.60
C SER A 455 7.40 -12.46 6.42
N PHE A 456 8.33 -12.61 7.36
CA PHE A 456 9.23 -13.77 7.48
C PHE A 456 9.28 -14.23 8.95
N ASN A 457 9.45 -15.54 9.16
CA ASN A 457 9.58 -16.07 10.50
C ASN A 457 10.99 -15.81 11.06
N VAL A 458 11.10 -15.15 12.21
CA VAL A 458 12.40 -14.79 12.81
C VAL A 458 13.23 -15.99 13.26
N LYS A 459 12.64 -17.19 13.35
CA LYS A 459 13.34 -18.45 13.66
C LYS A 459 13.73 -19.23 12.40
N ASP A 460 13.08 -18.97 11.26
CA ASP A 460 13.32 -19.66 10.00
C ASP A 460 12.91 -18.77 8.82
N ARG A 461 13.87 -18.05 8.24
CA ARG A 461 13.64 -17.13 7.11
C ARG A 461 12.97 -17.77 5.90
N THR A 462 13.05 -19.10 5.74
CA THR A 462 12.42 -19.79 4.60
C THR A 462 10.89 -19.85 4.70
N LYS A 463 10.34 -19.55 5.89
CA LYS A 463 8.91 -19.41 6.12
C LYS A 463 8.53 -17.94 6.01
N TYR A 464 7.75 -17.62 4.99
CA TYR A 464 7.32 -16.25 4.69
C TYR A 464 5.91 -16.26 4.10
N THR A 465 5.30 -15.08 4.02
CA THR A 465 3.97 -14.87 3.43
C THR A 465 4.01 -13.88 2.27
N ARG A 466 3.06 -14.01 1.35
CA ARG A 466 2.89 -13.17 0.14
C ARG A 466 4.17 -13.02 -0.71
N PRO A 467 4.49 -14.01 -1.55
CA PRO A 467 5.62 -13.95 -2.47
C PRO A 467 5.51 -12.79 -3.49
N TRP A 468 4.30 -12.29 -3.77
CA TRP A 468 4.05 -11.17 -4.67
C TRP A 468 3.30 -10.05 -3.95
N PHE A 469 4.06 -9.14 -3.34
CA PHE A 469 3.52 -7.97 -2.67
C PHE A 469 4.12 -6.68 -3.22
N ALA A 470 3.43 -6.04 -4.17
CA ALA A 470 4.00 -4.95 -4.96
C ALA A 470 4.24 -3.66 -4.15
N TRP A 471 3.45 -3.41 -3.10
CA TRP A 471 3.72 -2.30 -2.18
C TRP A 471 5.08 -2.46 -1.48
N GLN A 472 5.39 -3.65 -0.97
CA GLN A 472 6.67 -3.91 -0.29
C GLN A 472 7.85 -3.79 -1.23
N ASN A 473 7.73 -4.34 -2.44
CA ASN A 473 8.73 -4.19 -3.49
C ASN A 473 8.97 -2.70 -3.84
N THR A 474 7.90 -1.91 -3.91
CA THR A 474 7.97 -0.47 -4.16
C THR A 474 8.72 0.25 -3.04
N LEU A 475 8.36 0.02 -1.77
CA LEU A 475 9.00 0.65 -0.61
C LEU A 475 10.51 0.34 -0.55
N PHE A 476 10.90 -0.88 -0.90
CA PHE A 476 12.32 -1.23 -0.96
C PHE A 476 13.04 -0.48 -2.08
N GLY A 477 12.46 -0.43 -3.28
CA GLY A 477 13.00 0.37 -4.37
C GLY A 477 13.13 1.86 -4.00
N GLU A 478 12.13 2.41 -3.32
CA GLU A 478 12.13 3.78 -2.78
C GLU A 478 13.29 3.99 -1.80
N LEU A 479 13.50 3.06 -0.86
CA LEU A 479 14.57 3.14 0.14
C LEU A 479 15.94 3.19 -0.52
N ILE A 480 16.18 2.32 -1.50
CA ILE A 480 17.46 2.28 -2.21
C ILE A 480 17.69 3.57 -3.01
N ILE A 481 16.67 4.10 -3.69
CA ILE A 481 16.77 5.38 -4.40
C ILE A 481 17.07 6.52 -3.45
N LYS A 482 16.38 6.60 -2.31
CA LYS A 482 16.63 7.60 -1.27
C LYS A 482 18.09 7.58 -0.85
N LEU A 483 18.60 6.41 -0.43
CA LEU A 483 19.98 6.26 0.06
C LEU A 483 21.02 6.58 -1.03
N VAL A 484 20.78 6.17 -2.28
CA VAL A 484 21.65 6.53 -3.41
C VAL A 484 21.66 8.05 -3.63
N ASN A 485 20.50 8.71 -3.61
CA ASN A 485 20.39 10.14 -3.82
C ASN A 485 20.96 10.96 -2.66
N GLU A 486 20.95 10.42 -1.44
CA GLU A 486 21.62 10.97 -0.25
C GLU A 486 23.14 10.72 -0.25
N GLY A 487 23.71 10.12 -1.30
CA GLY A 487 25.14 9.88 -1.43
C GLY A 487 25.65 8.67 -0.64
N LYS A 488 24.77 7.82 -0.11
CA LYS A 488 25.12 6.64 0.71
C LYS A 488 25.43 5.39 -0.13
N THR A 489 25.93 5.57 -1.35
CA THR A 489 26.25 4.45 -2.26
C THR A 489 27.38 3.56 -1.71
N ASP A 490 28.41 4.15 -1.09
CA ASP A 490 29.50 3.38 -0.48
C ASP A 490 29.01 2.53 0.70
N LEU A 491 28.05 3.04 1.48
CA LEU A 491 27.38 2.28 2.55
C LEU A 491 26.69 1.04 1.98
N LEU A 492 25.86 1.22 0.94
CA LEU A 492 25.13 0.13 0.27
C LEU A 492 26.07 -0.92 -0.34
N ASN A 493 27.18 -0.48 -0.94
CA ASN A 493 28.22 -1.35 -1.47
C ASN A 493 29.01 -2.10 -0.39
N SER A 494 28.99 -1.61 0.85
CA SER A 494 29.63 -2.28 2.00
C SER A 494 28.75 -3.32 2.68
N CYS A 495 27.45 -3.38 2.35
CA CYS A 495 26.49 -4.30 2.95
C CYS A 495 26.77 -5.76 2.52
N GLN A 496 26.69 -6.70 3.45
CA GLN A 496 26.88 -8.12 3.20
C GLN A 496 25.62 -8.93 3.52
N ARG A 497 25.30 -9.90 2.65
CA ARG A 497 24.24 -10.88 2.91
C ARG A 497 24.81 -12.00 3.78
N HIS A 498 24.09 -12.36 4.85
CA HIS A 498 24.50 -13.40 5.80
C HIS A 498 23.67 -14.69 5.65
#